data_AF-A0A8S2ILD2-F1
#
_entry.id   AF-A0A8S2ILD2-F1
#
_cell.length_a   1.000
_cell.length_b   1.000
_cell.length_c   1.000
_cell.angle_alpha   90.00
_cell.angle_beta   90.00
_cell.angle_gamma   90.00
#
_symmetry.space_group_name_H-M   'P 1'
#
loop_
_entity.id
_entity.type
_entity.pdbx_description
1 polymer ?
#
loop_
_entity_poly.entity_id
_entity_poly.type
_entity_poly.pdbx_seq_one_letter_code
_entity_poly.pdbx_strand_id
1 'polypeptide(L)' 'MENETTDPDAENKILLEPYEYIRTIPGKQIRPKLIKAFNHWLHISDDKLVLISEIIEMLHNASLLIDDIQDNSKLRRGSP' A
#
# COMPACT_ATOMS: atom_id res chain seq x y z
N MET A 1 10.69 5.67 36.76
CA MET A 1 10.22 5.05 35.51
C MET A 1 10.66 5.98 34.42
N GLU A 2 11.77 5.65 33.77
CA GLU A 2 12.34 6.47 32.69
C GLU A 2 11.39 6.42 31.50
N ASN A 3 10.97 7.58 31.02
CA ASN A 3 10.28 7.69 29.75
C ASN A 3 11.32 7.46 28.65
N GLU A 4 11.38 6.23 28.12
CA GLU A 4 12.09 5.99 26.87
C GLU A 4 11.52 6.95 25.82
N THR A 5 12.36 7.88 25.38
CA THR A 5 12.07 8.70 24.20
C THR A 5 12.27 7.79 23.01
N THR A 6 11.23 7.04 22.64
CA THR A 6 11.22 6.23 21.43
C THR A 6 11.41 7.16 20.23
N ASP A 7 12.42 6.86 19.41
CA ASP A 7 12.64 7.51 18.13
C ASP A 7 11.41 7.27 17.24
N PRO A 8 10.63 8.31 16.87
CA PRO A 8 9.42 8.15 16.09
C PRO A 8 9.66 7.48 14.74
N ASP A 9 10.85 7.68 14.15
CA ASP A 9 11.19 7.07 12.87
C ASP A 9 11.47 5.58 13.02
N ALA A 10 12.10 5.18 14.13
CA ALA A 10 12.29 3.77 14.46
C ALA A 10 10.95 3.08 14.75
N GLU A 11 10.03 3.74 15.46
CA GLU A 11 8.69 3.23 15.73
C GLU A 11 7.87 3.08 14.44
N ASN A 12 7.85 4.11 13.60
CA ASN A 12 7.17 4.08 12.30
C ASN A 12 7.70 2.94 11.40
N LYS A 13 9.00 2.70 11.41
CA LYS A 13 9.61 1.62 10.64
C LYS A 13 9.10 0.25 11.08
N ILE A 14 8.98 0.01 12.38
CA ILE A 14 8.45 -1.25 12.93
C ILE A 14 6.97 -1.40 12.56
N LEU A 15 6.17 -0.35 12.71
CA LEU A 15 4.74 -0.37 12.39
C LEU A 15 4.47 -0.65 10.90
N LEU A 16 5.31 -0.12 10.02
CA LEU A 16 5.14 -0.21 8.57
C LEU A 16 5.75 -1.46 7.95
N GLU A 17 6.58 -2.23 8.67
CA GLU A 17 7.29 -3.39 8.11
C GLU A 17 6.37 -4.40 7.39
N PRO A 18 5.20 -4.80 7.93
CA PRO A 18 4.30 -5.72 7.22
C PRO A 18 3.72 -5.13 5.93
N TYR A 19 3.40 -3.83 5.95
CA TYR A 19 2.90 -3.12 4.78
C TYR A 19 3.99 -2.98 3.70
N GLU A 20 5.21 -2.63 4.12
CA GLU A 20 6.39 -2.54 3.25
C GLU A 20 6.67 -3.89 2.57
N TYR A 21 6.62 -4.99 3.33
CA TYR A 21 6.76 -6.33 2.77
C TYR A 21 5.75 -6.60 1.65
N ILE A 22 4.45 -6.40 1.88
CA ILE A 22 3.42 -6.62 0.84
C ILE A 22 3.63 -5.69 -0.36
N ARG A 23 4.03 -4.43 -0.13
CA ARG A 23 4.31 -3.46 -1.19
C ARG A 23 5.44 -3.94 -2.13
N THR A 24 6.46 -4.63 -1.60
CA THR A 24 7.56 -5.15 -2.42
C THR A 24 7.19 -6.34 -3.30
N ILE A 25 6.08 -7.04 -3.00
CA ILE A 25 5.66 -8.21 -3.77
C ILE A 25 5.01 -7.74 -5.08
N PRO A 26 5.56 -8.07 -6.27
CA PRO A 26 5.08 -7.51 -7.53
C PRO A 26 3.63 -7.91 -7.84
N GLY A 27 2.80 -6.92 -8.13
CA GLY A 27 1.41 -7.10 -8.56
C GLY A 27 1.24 -6.99 -10.08
N LYS A 28 0.00 -7.13 -10.56
CA LYS A 28 -0.34 -6.97 -11.98
C LYS A 28 -0.35 -5.51 -12.47
N GLN A 29 -0.19 -4.54 -11.56
CA GLN A 29 -0.22 -3.09 -11.83
C GLN A 29 -1.44 -2.66 -12.67
N ILE A 30 -2.62 -3.22 -12.37
CA ILE A 30 -3.87 -2.93 -13.10
C ILE A 30 -4.41 -1.54 -12.71
N ARG A 31 -4.33 -1.17 -11.43
CA ARG A 31 -4.93 0.07 -10.92
C ARG A 31 -4.30 1.34 -11.52
N PRO A 32 -2.96 1.50 -11.59
CA PRO A 32 -2.37 2.67 -12.24
C PRO A 32 -2.73 2.78 -13.73
N LYS A 33 -2.86 1.64 -14.44
CA LYS A 33 -3.30 1.62 -15.83
C LYS A 33 -4.75 2.08 -15.98
N LEU A 34 -5.63 1.64 -15.09
CA LEU A 34 -7.03 2.09 -15.05
C LEU A 34 -7.11 3.59 -14.75
N ILE A 35 -6.39 4.08 -13.74
CA ILE A 35 -6.36 5.51 -13.39
C ILE A 35 -5.97 6.35 -14.61
N LYS A 36 -4.89 5.96 -15.30
CA LYS A 36 -4.46 6.63 -16.53
C LYS A 36 -5.50 6.57 -17.66
N ALA A 37 -6.15 5.41 -17.83
CA ALA A 37 -7.19 5.23 -18.84
C ALA A 37 -8.43 6.10 -18.56
N PHE A 38 -8.90 6.14 -17.30
CA PHE A 38 -10.01 7.00 -16.91
C PHE A 38 -9.67 8.49 -17.03
N ASN A 39 -8.40 8.86 -16.82
CA ASN A 39 -7.98 10.25 -17.00
C ASN A 39 -8.11 10.76 -18.44
N HIS A 40 -8.27 9.87 -19.42
CA HIS A 40 -8.64 10.25 -20.79
C HIS A 40 -9.92 11.09 -20.84
N TRP A 41 -10.88 10.82 -19.96
CA TRP A 41 -12.14 11.55 -19.86
C TRP A 41 -12.15 12.60 -18.74
N LEU A 42 -11.43 12.34 -17.64
CA LEU A 42 -11.51 13.16 -16.43
C LEU A 42 -10.58 14.39 -16.46
N HIS A 43 -9.54 14.38 -17.30
CA HIS A 43 -8.62 15.50 -17.50
C HIS A 43 -8.06 16.09 -16.19
N ILE A 44 -7.73 15.21 -15.24
CA ILE A 44 -7.07 15.56 -13.98
C ILE A 44 -5.58 15.84 -14.27
N SER A 45 -5.02 16.82 -13.55
CA SER A 45 -3.60 17.17 -13.62
C SER A 45 -2.71 16.05 -13.08
N ASP A 46 -1.49 15.94 -13.62
CA ASP A 46 -0.58 14.82 -13.32
C ASP A 46 -0.18 14.75 -11.84
N ASP A 47 0.02 15.89 -11.18
CA ASP A 47 0.30 15.99 -9.75
C ASP A 47 -0.79 15.32 -8.89
N LYS A 48 -2.06 15.57 -9.24
CA LYS A 48 -3.20 14.96 -8.56
C LYS A 48 -3.35 13.49 -8.90
N LEU A 49 -3.06 13.09 -10.15
CA LEU A 49 -3.09 11.68 -10.54
C LEU A 49 -2.05 10.83 -9.80
N VAL A 50 -0.85 11.37 -9.58
CA VAL A 50 0.19 10.71 -8.79
C VAL A 50 -0.32 10.50 -7.37
N LEU A 51 -0.83 11.55 -6.73
CA LEU A 51 -1.38 11.46 -5.37
C LEU A 51 -2.55 10.47 -5.27
N ILE A 52 -3.47 10.50 -6.23
CA ILE A 52 -4.60 9.54 -6.29
C ILE A 52 -4.09 8.11 -6.45
N SER A 53 -3.08 7.90 -7.29
CA SER A 53 -2.49 6.58 -7.52
C SER A 53 -1.83 6.03 -6.26
N GLU A 54 -1.06 6.85 -5.56
CA GLU A 54 -0.43 6.51 -4.28
C GLU A 54 -1.48 6.13 -3.23
N ILE A 55 -2.53 6.93 -3.06
CA ILE A 55 -3.62 6.65 -2.11
C ILE A 55 -4.30 5.32 -2.44
N ILE A 56 -4.63 5.07 -3.71
CA ILE A 56 -5.29 3.84 -4.15
C ILE A 56 -4.40 2.61 -3.93
N GLU A 57 -3.09 2.75 -4.15
CA GLU A 57 -2.13 1.68 -3.90
C GLU A 57 -2.00 1.37 -2.40
N MET A 58 -1.93 2.41 -1.56
CA MET A 58 -1.92 2.27 -0.11
C MET A 58 -3.15 1.53 0.41
N LEU A 59 -4.34 1.98 0.03
CA LEU A 59 -5.59 1.36 0.43
C LEU A 59 -5.69 -0.09 -0.06
N HIS A 60 -5.21 -0.36 -1.28
CA HIS A 60 -5.23 -1.72 -1.82
C HIS A 60 -4.34 -2.67 -1.02
N ASN A 61 -3.09 -2.30 -0.76
CA ASN A 61 -2.15 -3.17 -0.07
C ASN A 61 -2.58 -3.37 1.40
N ALA A 62 -3.10 -2.32 2.05
CA ALA A 62 -3.66 -2.42 3.39
C ALA A 62 -4.87 -3.37 3.44
N SER A 63 -5.77 -3.30 2.45
CA SER A 63 -6.91 -4.22 2.40
C SER A 63 -6.46 -5.66 2.24
N LEU A 64 -5.49 -5.94 1.35
CA LEU A 64 -4.96 -7.29 1.15
C LEU A 64 -4.35 -7.90 2.42
N LEU A 65 -3.63 -7.09 3.20
CA LEU A 65 -3.05 -7.51 4.47
C LEU A 65 -4.14 -7.98 5.45
N ILE A 66 -5.20 -7.18 5.57
CA ILE A 66 -6.33 -7.49 6.45
C ILE A 66 -7.08 -8.72 5.93
N ASP A 67 -7.33 -8.79 4.62
CA ASP A 67 -8.01 -9.90 3.97
C ASP A 67 -7.25 -11.23 4.20
N ASP A 68 -5.92 -11.23 4.09
CA ASP A 68 -5.12 -12.46 4.31
C ASP A 68 -5.28 -13.00 5.73
N ILE A 69 -5.38 -12.11 6.73
CA ILE A 69 -5.64 -12.48 8.13
C ILE A 69 -7.08 -13.00 8.28
N GLN A 70 -8.06 -12.30 7.73
CA GLN A 70 -9.47 -12.66 7.83
C GLN A 70 -9.77 -14.02 7.19
N ASP A 71 -9.13 -14.30 6.06
CA ASP A 71 -9.33 -15.53 5.28
C ASP A 71 -8.43 -16.69 5.74
N ASN A 72 -7.54 -16.46 6.73
CA ASN A 72 -6.50 -17.40 7.14
C ASN A 72 -5.67 -17.90 5.93
N SER A 73 -5.34 -16.96 5.03
CA SER A 73 -4.59 -17.22 3.82
C SER A 73 -3.14 -17.53 4.17
N LYS A 74 -2.57 -18.57 3.55
CA LYS A 74 -1.17 -18.97 3.76
C LYS A 74 -0.20 -18.30 2.79
N LEU A 75 -0.70 -17.77 1.68
CA LEU A 75 0.11 -17.25 0.59
C LEU A 75 -0.59 -16.05 -0.07
N ARG A 76 0.18 -15.01 -0.35
CA ARG A 76 -0.20 -13.87 -1.19
C ARG A 76 0.77 -13.74 -2.36
N ARG A 77 0.24 -13.83 -3.59
CA ARG A 77 1.04 -13.75 -4.84
C ARG A 77 2.19 -14.77 -4.90
N GLY A 78 2.05 -15.91 -4.24
CA GLY A 78 3.06 -16.97 -4.19
C GLY A 78 4.11 -16.81 -3.08
N SER A 79 4.09 -15.71 -2.33
CA SER A 79 4.90 -15.49 -1.14
C SER A 79 4.07 -15.71 0.13
N PRO A 80 4.69 -16.10 1.26
CA PRO A 80 4.03 -16.09 2.57
C PRO A 80 3.48 -14.71 2.93
#